data_AF-A0A1G7QL87-F1
#
_entry.id   AF-A0A1G7QL87-F1
#
_cell.length_a   1.000
_cell.length_b   1.000
_cell.length_c   1.000
_cell.angle_alpha   90.00
_cell.angle_beta   90.00
_cell.angle_gamma   90.00
#
_symmetry.space_group_name_H-M   'P 1'
#
loop_
_entity.id
_entity.type
_entity.pdbx_description
1 polymer ?
#
loop_
_entity_poly.entity_id
_entity_poly.type
_entity_poly.pdbx_seq_one_letter_code
_entity_poly.pdbx_strand_id
1 'polypeptide(L)'
;MKDIVSILLTIVLIAGSSYHFYKRSRNIFVEVIQSYWIWTQLITIGLLIWIGFQFASSIWHYLLIASAILYFLSGPLARGISKSDFSVFRGTLSVMIPISFAKVDRVVITRDLEKKCINLLGKANNQYFAQSFPLNDEVQLIAHLKQANIEVDIQDSLHS
;
A
#
# COMPACT_ATOMS: atom_id res chain seq x y z
N MET A 1 18.77 -13.94 -25.14
CA MET A 1 17.73 -14.53 -24.26
C MET A 1 17.69 -13.85 -22.89
N LYS A 2 18.82 -13.71 -22.18
CA LYS A 2 18.88 -13.00 -20.88
C LYS A 2 18.35 -11.56 -20.95
N ASP A 3 18.76 -10.77 -21.94
CA ASP A 3 18.27 -9.38 -22.07
C ASP A 3 16.78 -9.29 -22.41
N ILE A 4 16.23 -10.24 -23.19
CA ILE A 4 14.80 -10.27 -23.52
C ILE A 4 13.97 -10.45 -22.24
N VAL A 5 14.40 -11.35 -21.35
CA VAL A 5 13.75 -11.54 -20.04
C VAL A 5 13.85 -10.27 -19.20
N SER A 6 15.02 -9.64 -19.15
CA SER A 6 15.21 -8.38 -18.41
C SER A 6 14.32 -7.25 -18.94
N ILE A 7 14.16 -7.13 -20.26
CA ILE A 7 13.28 -6.15 -20.89
C ILE A 7 11.81 -6.42 -20.51
N LEU A 8 11.34 -7.65 -20.64
CA LEU A 8 9.97 -8.02 -20.30
C LEU A 8 9.66 -7.74 -18.81
N LEU A 9 10.56 -8.11 -17.91
CA LEU A 9 10.40 -7.84 -16.48
C LEU A 9 10.39 -6.32 -16.19
N THR A 10 11.26 -5.56 -16.85
CA THR A 10 11.29 -4.10 -16.72
C THR A 10 9.94 -3.48 -17.12
N ILE A 11 9.35 -3.92 -18.23
CA ILE A 11 8.03 -3.45 -18.69
C ILE A 11 6.95 -3.76 -17.64
N VAL A 12 6.93 -4.98 -17.11
CA VAL A 12 5.95 -5.40 -16.09
C VAL A 12 6.09 -4.55 -14.82
N LEU A 13 7.31 -4.31 -14.35
CA LEU A 13 7.57 -3.51 -13.15
C LEU A 13 7.18 -2.04 -13.32
N ILE A 14 7.49 -1.46 -14.48
CA ILE A 14 7.07 -0.09 -14.81
C ILE A 14 5.55 -0.02 -14.85
N ALA A 15 4.87 -0.95 -15.54
CA ALA A 15 3.41 -0.99 -15.61
C ALA A 15 2.77 -1.12 -14.22
N GLY A 16 3.32 -1.99 -13.36
CA GLY A 16 2.88 -2.14 -11.98
C GLY A 16 3.08 -0.86 -11.16
N SER A 17 4.23 -0.20 -11.32
CA SER A 17 4.52 1.08 -10.65
C SER A 17 3.55 2.18 -11.10
N SER A 18 3.31 2.30 -12.41
CA SER A 18 2.34 3.23 -12.97
C SER A 18 0.93 2.96 -12.45
N TYR A 19 0.52 1.70 -12.33
CA TYR A 19 -0.77 1.34 -11.74
C TYR A 19 -0.85 1.75 -10.26
N HIS A 20 0.21 1.56 -9.48
CA HIS A 20 0.27 2.04 -8.10
C HIS A 20 0.17 3.57 -8.01
N PHE A 21 0.90 4.32 -8.83
CA PHE A 21 0.80 5.78 -8.87
C PHE A 21 -0.60 6.26 -9.30
N TYR A 22 -1.21 5.58 -10.27
CA TYR A 22 -2.59 5.85 -10.65
C TYR A 22 -3.53 5.66 -9.46
N LYS A 23 -3.42 4.54 -8.72
CA LYS A 23 -4.22 4.31 -7.51
C LYS A 23 -3.97 5.35 -6.43
N ARG A 24 -2.70 5.70 -6.17
CA ARG A 24 -2.31 6.77 -5.25
C ARG A 24 -3.04 8.08 -5.55
N SER A 25 -3.10 8.47 -6.82
CA SER A 25 -3.72 9.73 -7.26
C SER A 25 -5.24 9.78 -7.04
N ARG A 26 -5.87 8.62 -6.83
CA ARG A 26 -7.32 8.49 -6.60
C ARG A 26 -7.67 8.41 -5.11
N ASN A 27 -6.69 8.23 -4.24
CA ASN A 27 -6.89 8.15 -2.80
C ASN A 27 -7.15 9.56 -2.23
N ILE A 28 -8.26 9.70 -1.51
CA ILE A 28 -8.58 10.88 -0.70
C ILE A 28 -7.84 10.79 0.62
N PHE A 29 -7.91 9.63 1.27
CA PHE A 29 -7.18 9.36 2.50
C PHE A 29 -5.99 8.46 2.21
N VAL A 30 -4.86 8.81 2.80
CA VAL A 30 -3.57 8.19 2.51
C VAL A 30 -3.11 7.44 3.74
N GLU A 31 -2.75 6.18 3.56
CA GLU A 31 -2.25 5.39 4.67
C GLU A 31 -0.89 5.91 5.17
N VAL A 32 -0.73 5.94 6.49
CA VAL A 32 0.55 6.26 7.14
C VAL A 32 1.53 5.13 6.87
N ILE A 33 2.70 5.51 6.36
CA ILE A 33 3.79 4.57 6.15
C ILE A 33 4.39 4.21 7.51
N GLN A 34 4.31 2.94 7.89
CA GLN A 34 4.83 2.46 9.17
C GLN A 34 6.37 2.40 9.16
N SER A 35 7.00 2.79 10.27
CA SER A 35 8.46 2.97 10.34
C SER A 35 9.25 1.70 10.00
N TYR A 36 8.80 0.51 10.43
CA TYR A 36 9.48 -0.75 10.09
C TYR A 36 9.50 -1.00 8.58
N TRP A 37 8.47 -0.53 7.86
CA TRP A 37 8.40 -0.72 6.42
C TRP A 37 9.49 0.11 5.72
N ILE A 38 9.71 1.34 6.15
CA ILE A 38 10.79 2.20 5.64
C ILE A 38 12.14 1.48 5.77
N TRP A 39 12.42 0.88 6.94
CA TRP A 39 13.64 0.10 7.14
C TRP A 39 13.73 -1.11 6.23
N THR A 40 12.64 -1.87 6.05
CA THR A 40 12.64 -3.01 5.12
C THR A 40 12.91 -2.58 3.67
N GLN A 41 12.41 -1.42 3.25
CA GLN A 41 12.70 -0.88 1.91
C GLN A 41 14.15 -0.45 1.77
N LEU A 42 14.72 0.24 2.76
CA LEU A 42 16.13 0.65 2.72
C LEU A 42 17.05 -0.57 2.60
N ILE A 43 16.77 -1.62 3.37
CA ILE A 43 17.51 -2.90 3.28
C ILE A 43 17.33 -3.53 1.90
N THR A 44 16.09 -3.63 1.40
CA THR A 44 15.78 -4.22 0.09
C THR A 44 16.47 -3.47 -1.05
N ILE A 45 16.44 -2.13 -1.02
CA ILE A 45 17.10 -1.27 -2.00
C ILE A 45 18.62 -1.47 -1.93
N GLY A 46 19.21 -1.50 -0.73
CA GLY A 46 20.64 -1.77 -0.55
C GLY A 46 21.05 -3.12 -1.14
N LEU A 47 20.26 -4.18 -0.89
CA LEU A 47 20.48 -5.50 -1.46
C LEU A 47 20.34 -5.52 -2.99
N LEU A 48 19.31 -4.88 -3.54
CA LEU A 48 19.11 -4.81 -4.99
C LEU A 48 20.25 -4.05 -5.70
N ILE A 49 20.72 -2.95 -5.11
CA ILE A 49 21.87 -2.19 -5.62
C ILE A 49 23.14 -3.04 -5.55
N TRP A 50 23.40 -3.69 -4.41
CA TRP A 50 24.58 -4.53 -4.23
C TRP A 50 24.62 -5.71 -5.20
N ILE A 51 23.52 -6.45 -5.32
CA ILE A 51 23.36 -7.54 -6.31
C ILE A 51 23.55 -6.96 -7.72
N GLY A 52 22.99 -5.80 -7.99
CA GLY A 52 23.16 -5.10 -9.27
C GLY A 52 24.61 -4.84 -9.63
N PHE A 53 25.40 -4.31 -8.71
CA PHE A 53 26.81 -4.05 -8.97
C PHE A 53 27.64 -5.32 -9.21
N GLN A 54 27.26 -6.44 -8.60
CA GLN A 54 27.98 -7.71 -8.76
C GLN A 54 27.62 -8.47 -10.04
N PHE A 55 26.37 -8.36 -10.51
CA PHE A 55 25.85 -9.24 -11.57
C PHE A 55 25.36 -8.50 -12.83
N ALA A 56 25.24 -7.16 -12.81
CA ALA A 56 24.81 -6.42 -13.99
C ALA A 56 25.91 -6.35 -15.04
N SER A 57 25.63 -6.96 -16.20
CA SER A 57 26.53 -6.97 -17.36
C SER A 57 26.05 -6.10 -18.52
N SER A 58 24.84 -5.54 -18.42
CA SER A 58 24.23 -4.73 -19.48
C SER A 58 23.34 -3.62 -18.89
N ILE A 59 23.11 -2.56 -19.68
CA ILE A 59 22.23 -1.44 -19.31
C ILE A 59 20.83 -1.91 -18.92
N TRP A 60 20.33 -3.00 -19.53
CA TRP A 60 19.02 -3.57 -19.22
C TRP A 60 18.93 -4.12 -17.81
N HIS A 61 20.03 -4.64 -17.24
CA HIS A 61 20.04 -5.09 -15.85
C HIS A 61 19.94 -3.92 -14.88
N TYR A 62 20.62 -2.80 -15.15
CA TYR A 62 20.49 -1.59 -14.34
C TYR A 62 19.08 -0.99 -14.40
N LEU A 63 18.48 -0.94 -15.59
CA LEU A 63 17.09 -0.50 -15.77
C LEU A 63 16.09 -1.42 -15.04
N LEU A 64 16.32 -2.73 -15.08
CA LEU A 64 15.52 -3.70 -14.34
C LEU A 64 15.57 -3.44 -12.83
N ILE A 65 16.76 -3.21 -12.29
CA ILE A 65 16.95 -2.93 -10.85
C ILE A 65 16.29 -1.61 -10.47
N ALA A 66 16.51 -0.54 -11.25
CA ALA A 66 15.86 0.75 -11.01
C ALA A 66 14.33 0.62 -11.03
N SER A 67 13.78 -0.14 -11.98
CA SER A 67 12.34 -0.39 -12.09
C SER A 67 11.81 -1.24 -10.94
N ALA A 68 12.58 -2.22 -10.46
CA ALA A 68 12.23 -3.01 -9.28
C ALA A 68 12.17 -2.14 -8.02
N ILE A 69 13.17 -1.28 -7.81
CA ILE A 69 13.18 -0.31 -6.70
C ILE A 69 11.94 0.59 -6.76
N LEU A 70 11.64 1.15 -7.94
CA LEU A 70 10.46 1.99 -8.13
C LEU A 70 9.17 1.22 -7.81
N TYR A 71 9.06 -0.02 -8.26
CA TYR A 71 7.90 -0.88 -8.00
C TYR A 71 7.71 -1.12 -6.50
N PHE A 72 8.76 -1.50 -5.78
CA PHE A 72 8.69 -1.75 -4.34
C PHE A 72 8.32 -0.49 -3.53
N LEU A 73 8.86 0.68 -3.91
CA LEU A 73 8.52 1.95 -3.28
C LEU A 73 7.09 2.38 -3.58
N SER A 74 6.62 2.19 -4.81
CA SER A 74 5.31 2.68 -5.27
C SER A 74 4.12 1.99 -4.57
N GLY A 75 4.25 0.71 -4.24
CA GLY A 75 3.11 -0.06 -3.75
C GLY A 75 2.55 0.46 -2.42
N PRO A 76 3.37 0.62 -1.37
CA PRO A 76 2.87 1.05 -0.07
C PRO A 76 2.42 2.51 -0.04
N LEU A 77 2.98 3.34 -0.92
CA LEU A 77 2.45 4.67 -1.18
C LEU A 77 1.02 4.60 -1.73
N ALA A 78 0.70 3.63 -2.57
CA ALA A 78 -0.61 3.51 -3.21
C ALA A 78 -1.74 3.02 -2.29
N ARG A 79 -1.44 2.63 -1.04
CA ARG A 79 -2.46 2.24 -0.08
C ARG A 79 -3.27 3.44 0.40
N GLY A 80 -4.57 3.26 0.57
CA GLY A 80 -5.44 4.30 1.08
C GLY A 80 -6.89 4.08 0.69
N ILE A 81 -7.68 5.16 0.74
CA ILE A 81 -9.13 5.12 0.51
C ILE A 81 -9.50 6.13 -0.55
N SER A 82 -10.19 5.67 -1.59
CA SER A 82 -10.72 6.51 -2.66
C SER A 82 -12.17 6.90 -2.40
N LYS A 83 -12.84 7.47 -3.41
CA LYS A 83 -14.27 7.79 -3.34
C LYS A 83 -15.18 6.56 -3.20
N SER A 84 -14.73 5.38 -3.61
CA SER A 84 -15.59 4.21 -3.78
C SER A 84 -14.96 2.88 -3.35
N ASP A 85 -13.67 2.86 -3.04
CA ASP A 85 -12.93 1.65 -2.70
C ASP A 85 -11.80 1.90 -1.68
N PHE A 86 -11.41 0.83 -1.01
CA PHE A 86 -10.15 0.73 -0.29
C PHE A 86 -9.08 0.17 -1.23
N SER A 87 -7.95 0.85 -1.34
CA SER A 87 -6.76 0.33 -2.03
C SER A 87 -5.89 -0.42 -1.02
N VAL A 88 -5.93 -1.75 -1.07
CA VAL A 88 -5.20 -2.64 -0.15
C VAL A 88 -4.32 -3.62 -0.89
N PHE A 89 -3.28 -4.13 -0.23
CA PHE A 89 -2.51 -5.24 -0.77
C PHE A 89 -3.24 -6.56 -0.61
N ARG A 90 -3.20 -7.40 -1.66
CA ARG A 90 -3.58 -8.81 -1.55
C ARG A 90 -2.35 -9.70 -1.37
N GLY A 91 -2.11 -10.11 -0.13
CA GLY A 91 -1.19 -11.19 0.23
C GLY A 91 0.23 -11.06 -0.33
N THR A 92 0.83 -12.20 -0.63
CA THR A 92 2.25 -12.37 -1.01
C THR A 92 2.66 -11.73 -2.33
N LEU A 93 1.72 -11.38 -3.20
CA LEU A 93 2.03 -10.89 -4.55
C LEU A 93 2.34 -9.39 -4.60
N SER A 94 2.18 -8.65 -3.50
CA SER A 94 2.39 -7.19 -3.46
C SER A 94 1.62 -6.46 -4.57
N VAL A 95 0.42 -6.95 -4.92
CA VAL A 95 -0.47 -6.31 -5.90
C VAL A 95 -1.54 -5.53 -5.17
N MET A 96 -1.75 -4.28 -5.58
CA MET A 96 -2.80 -3.42 -5.07
C MET A 96 -4.17 -3.80 -5.65
N ILE A 97 -5.13 -4.09 -4.77
CA ILE A 97 -6.47 -4.49 -5.15
C ILE A 97 -7.49 -3.51 -4.57
N PRO A 98 -8.43 -3.02 -5.39
CA PRO A 98 -9.56 -2.25 -4.89
C PRO A 98 -10.58 -3.16 -4.21
N ILE A 99 -10.89 -2.89 -2.95
CA ILE A 99 -12.05 -3.43 -2.24
C ILE A 99 -13.14 -2.38 -2.29
N SER A 100 -14.15 -2.61 -3.13
CA SER A 100 -15.31 -1.72 -3.22
C SER A 100 -16.05 -1.64 -1.88
N PHE A 101 -16.51 -0.44 -1.52
CA PHE A 101 -17.31 -0.20 -0.31
C PHE A 101 -18.54 -1.09 -0.21
N ALA A 102 -19.18 -1.41 -1.35
CA ALA A 102 -20.34 -2.31 -1.39
C ALA A 102 -20.03 -3.76 -0.94
N LYS A 103 -18.76 -4.13 -0.83
CA LYS A 103 -18.30 -5.46 -0.38
C LYS A 103 -17.78 -5.44 1.06
N VAL A 104 -17.80 -4.30 1.73
CA VAL A 104 -17.27 -4.13 3.09
C VAL A 104 -18.42 -4.25 4.07
N ASP A 105 -18.39 -5.29 4.89
CA ASP A 105 -19.47 -5.57 5.84
C ASP A 105 -19.42 -4.57 7.01
N ARG A 106 -18.21 -4.39 7.57
CA ARG A 106 -17.96 -3.54 8.74
C ARG A 106 -16.52 -3.09 8.78
N VAL A 107 -16.33 -1.92 9.40
CA VAL A 107 -15.03 -1.35 9.76
C VAL A 107 -14.98 -1.08 11.26
N VAL A 108 -13.89 -1.51 11.89
CA VAL A 108 -13.54 -1.17 13.28
C VAL A 108 -12.42 -0.14 13.26
N ILE A 109 -12.58 0.94 14.02
CA ILE A 109 -11.59 1.99 14.17
C ILE A 109 -11.07 1.99 15.61
N THR A 110 -9.75 1.93 15.75
CA THR A 110 -9.05 2.04 17.03
C THR A 110 -8.09 3.22 16.99
N ARG A 111 -8.08 4.05 18.03
CA ARG A 111 -7.17 5.20 18.14
C ARG A 111 -5.86 4.75 18.78
N ASP A 112 -4.73 5.19 18.22
CA ASP A 112 -3.40 5.07 18.81
C ASP A 112 -2.86 6.50 19.02
N LEU A 113 -3.07 7.03 20.22
CA LEU A 113 -2.72 8.41 20.57
C LEU A 113 -1.20 8.61 20.62
N GLU A 114 -0.44 7.59 21.04
CA GLU A 114 1.02 7.65 21.11
C GLU A 114 1.63 7.80 19.71
N LYS A 115 1.12 7.02 18.74
CA LYS A 115 1.57 7.08 17.35
C LYS A 115 0.84 8.16 16.53
N LYS A 116 -0.11 8.89 17.13
CA LYS A 116 -0.98 9.88 16.45
C LYS A 116 -1.64 9.31 15.19
N CYS A 117 -2.12 8.08 15.28
CA CYS A 117 -2.74 7.35 14.18
C CYS A 117 -4.11 6.79 14.58
N ILE A 118 -4.95 6.57 13.58
CA ILE A 118 -6.13 5.71 13.69
C ILE A 118 -5.87 4.44 12.89
N ASN A 119 -6.17 3.30 13.50
CA ASN A 119 -6.07 2.00 12.87
C ASN A 119 -7.46 1.54 12.45
N LEU A 120 -7.59 1.21 11.18
CA LEU A 120 -8.81 0.74 10.55
C LEU A 120 -8.65 -0.76 10.30
N LEU A 121 -9.58 -1.56 10.80
CA LEU A 121 -9.69 -2.98 10.48
C LEU A 121 -11.04 -3.21 9.77
N GLY A 122 -10.98 -3.50 8.48
CA GLY A 122 -12.16 -3.79 7.67
C GLY A 122 -12.31 -5.28 7.39
N LYS A 123 -13.56 -5.73 7.21
CA LYS A 123 -13.91 -7.07 6.74
C LYS A 123 -14.65 -7.00 5.41
N ALA A 124 -14.19 -7.73 4.41
CA ALA A 124 -14.83 -7.84 3.10
C ALA A 124 -14.71 -9.27 2.56
N ASN A 125 -15.83 -9.89 2.17
CA ASN A 125 -15.87 -11.25 1.60
C ASN A 125 -15.04 -12.29 2.40
N ASN A 126 -15.19 -12.31 3.73
CA ASN A 126 -14.43 -13.17 4.66
C ASN A 126 -12.91 -12.91 4.72
N GLN A 127 -12.42 -11.79 4.19
CA GLN A 127 -11.04 -11.36 4.32
C GLN A 127 -10.96 -10.09 5.16
N TYR A 128 -9.94 -10.02 6.01
CA TYR A 128 -9.63 -8.84 6.79
C TYR A 128 -8.55 -8.02 6.09
N PHE A 129 -8.67 -6.71 6.18
CA PHE A 129 -7.64 -5.77 5.78
C PHE A 129 -7.46 -4.72 6.86
N ALA A 130 -6.22 -4.30 7.07
CA ALA A 130 -5.88 -3.30 8.07
C ALA A 130 -5.16 -2.13 7.41
N GLN A 131 -5.52 -0.90 7.79
CA GLN A 131 -4.85 0.32 7.32
C GLN A 131 -4.71 1.34 8.46
N SER A 132 -3.63 2.11 8.47
CA SER A 132 -3.43 3.17 9.46
C SER A 132 -3.54 4.55 8.81
N PHE A 133 -4.24 5.50 9.41
CA PHE A 133 -4.36 6.88 8.92
C PHE A 133 -3.92 7.88 9.99
N PRO A 134 -3.57 9.12 9.61
CA PRO A 134 -3.29 10.17 10.58
C PRO A 134 -4.50 10.42 11.48
N LEU A 135 -4.27 10.67 12.77
CA LEU A 135 -5.35 10.97 13.72
C LEU A 135 -6.18 12.20 13.30
N ASN A 136 -5.55 13.17 12.63
CA ASN A 136 -6.22 14.39 12.14
C ASN A 136 -7.30 14.11 11.07
N ASP A 137 -7.22 12.97 10.38
CA ASP A 137 -8.16 12.62 9.32
C ASP A 137 -9.44 11.94 9.87
N GLU A 138 -9.49 11.63 11.17
CA GLU A 138 -10.54 10.82 11.80
C GLU A 138 -11.95 11.29 11.47
N VAL A 139 -12.25 12.57 11.72
CA VAL A 139 -13.61 13.12 11.55
C VAL A 139 -14.06 13.00 10.09
N GLN A 140 -13.18 13.33 9.15
CA GLN A 140 -13.48 13.28 7.72
C GLN A 140 -13.58 11.84 7.22
N LEU A 141 -12.71 10.95 7.72
CA LEU A 141 -12.72 9.54 7.38
C LEU A 141 -14.03 8.87 7.82
N ILE A 142 -14.44 9.08 9.08
CA ILE A 142 -15.69 8.52 9.60
C ILE A 142 -16.89 9.03 8.82
N ALA A 143 -16.93 10.33 8.50
CA ALA A 143 -17.98 10.92 7.69
C ALA A 143 -18.03 10.27 6.29
N HIS A 144 -16.88 10.08 5.64
CA HIS A 144 -16.78 9.45 4.33
C HIS A 144 -17.27 8.00 4.33
N LEU A 145 -16.87 7.20 5.33
CA LEU A 145 -17.31 5.81 5.47
C LEU A 145 -18.82 5.70 5.72
N LYS A 146 -19.39 6.59 6.54
CA LYS A 146 -20.84 6.64 6.79
C LYS A 146 -21.63 7.04 5.54
N GLN A 147 -21.14 7.99 4.75
CA GLN A 147 -21.75 8.36 3.46
C GLN A 147 -21.74 7.19 2.46
N ALA A 148 -20.75 6.31 2.56
CA ALA A 148 -20.67 5.08 1.78
C ALA A 148 -21.54 3.93 2.32
N ASN A 149 -22.36 4.16 3.36
CA ASN A 149 -23.17 3.15 4.04
C ASN A 149 -22.37 1.99 4.66
N ILE A 150 -21.13 2.24 5.09
CA ILE A 150 -20.32 1.27 5.80
C ILE A 150 -20.61 1.36 7.31
N GLU A 151 -20.83 0.21 7.96
CA GLU A 151 -20.95 0.15 9.41
C GLU A 151 -19.59 0.45 10.07
N VAL A 152 -19.55 1.46 10.94
CA VAL A 152 -18.34 1.89 11.65
C VAL A 152 -18.51 1.69 13.15
N ASP A 153 -17.66 0.86 13.74
CA ASP A 153 -17.53 0.68 15.18
C ASP A 153 -16.26 1.36 15.68
N ILE A 154 -16.38 2.19 16.72
CA ILE A 154 -15.27 2.95 17.27
C ILE A 154 -14.93 2.35 18.63
N GLN A 155 -13.71 1.83 18.73
CA GLN A 155 -13.19 1.27 19.98
C GLN A 155 -12.09 2.18 20.50
N ASP A 156 -12.29 2.70 21.71
CA ASP A 156 -11.20 3.32 22.45
C ASP A 156 -10.21 2.23 22.83
N SER A 157 -8.93 2.44 22.54
CA SER A 157 -7.88 1.57 23.05
C SER A 157 -7.87 1.71 24.57
N LEU A 158 -8.56 0.81 25.28
CA LEU A 158 -8.36 0.62 26.70
C LEU A 158 -6.90 0.22 26.85
N HIS A 159 -6.11 1.10 27.46
CA HIS A 159 -4.72 0.81 27.84
C HIS A 159 -4.69 -0.55 28.57
N SER A 160 -4.04 -1.53 27.95
CA SER A 160 -3.61 -2.78 28.55
C SER A 160 -2.13 -2.97 28.29
#